data_AF-A0A7J9ISK4-F1
#
_entry.id   AF-A0A7J9ISK4-F1
#
_cell.length_a   1.000
_cell.length_b   1.000
_cell.length_c   1.000
_cell.angle_alpha   90.00
_cell.angle_beta   90.00
_cell.angle_gamma   90.00
#
_symmetry.space_group_name_H-M   'P 1'
#
loop_
_entity.id
_entity.type
_entity.pdbx_description
1 polymer ?
#
loop_
_entity_poly.entity_id
_entity_poly.type
_entity_poly.pdbx_seq_one_letter_code
_entity_poly.pdbx_strand_id
1 'polypeptide(L)'
;MTVSFHKFGDFFPGTGHIRDVGVGNGKYYALNVPLNDGMDDESFRGLFRPIIQKVMEVYQPDAVVLQCGADSLSGDRLGCFNLSVKGHADCLRFLRSFNVPLMVLGGGGYTIRNVARCWCYETAVAVGVEPDNKLPYNEYYEYFGPDYTLHVEVGSMENLNAPRDMEKIRNMLLEQLSRLSHAPSVPFQTTPSTIQPPEEAEEDMDERPKPRIWNGDDYESDPEEDEKPLRRFSNSDVIQLTTDADM
;
A
#
# COMPACT_ATOMS: atom_id res chain seq x y z
N MET A 1 3.41 9.49 -6.39
CA MET A 1 2.31 9.78 -5.44
C MET A 1 1.86 8.46 -4.85
N THR A 2 1.44 8.44 -3.58
CA THR A 2 0.80 7.26 -2.94
C THR A 2 -0.65 7.58 -2.59
N VAL A 3 -1.55 6.63 -2.78
CA VAL A 3 -2.97 6.73 -2.42
C VAL A 3 -3.35 5.44 -1.72
N SER A 4 -3.79 5.51 -0.46
CA SER A 4 -4.09 4.33 0.35
C SER A 4 -5.50 4.41 0.93
N PHE A 5 -6.28 3.34 0.73
CA PHE A 5 -7.60 3.15 1.34
C PHE A 5 -7.49 2.05 2.37
N HIS A 6 -7.76 2.34 3.64
CA HIS A 6 -7.47 1.41 4.73
C HIS A 6 -8.35 1.67 5.95
N LYS A 7 -8.51 0.64 6.77
CA LYS A 7 -9.05 0.82 8.12
C LYS A 7 -8.10 1.69 8.96
N PHE A 8 -8.64 2.62 9.72
CA PHE A 8 -7.87 3.49 10.60
C PHE A 8 -8.50 3.59 12.01
N GLY A 9 -7.70 3.92 13.02
CA GLY A 9 -8.07 3.90 14.44
C GLY A 9 -7.22 2.89 15.22
N ASP A 10 -7.84 2.09 16.10
CA ASP A 10 -7.19 0.99 16.80
C ASP A 10 -6.93 -0.19 15.85
N PHE A 11 -6.03 0.00 14.88
CA PHE A 11 -5.69 -1.00 13.86
C PHE A 11 -4.24 -0.88 13.41
N PHE A 12 -3.61 -2.00 13.06
CA PHE A 12 -2.26 -2.01 12.52
C PHE A 12 -2.23 -1.33 11.13
N PRO A 13 -1.17 -0.55 10.79
CA PRO A 13 0.04 -0.25 11.56
C PRO A 13 -0.04 0.99 12.45
N GLY A 14 -1.20 1.65 12.56
CA GLY A 14 -1.37 2.89 13.31
C GLY A 14 -0.98 4.18 12.56
N THR A 15 -0.62 4.08 11.27
CA THR A 15 -0.32 5.22 10.38
C THR A 15 -1.41 5.40 9.32
N GLY A 16 -1.37 6.52 8.58
CA GLY A 16 -2.32 6.77 7.49
C GLY A 16 -3.49 7.65 7.93
N HIS A 17 -3.26 8.56 8.88
CA HIS A 17 -4.26 9.56 9.22
C HIS A 17 -4.52 10.44 7.99
N ILE A 18 -5.74 10.97 7.82
CA ILE A 18 -6.08 11.88 6.69
C ILE A 18 -5.21 13.16 6.62
N ARG A 19 -4.45 13.45 7.69
CA ARG A 19 -3.53 14.60 7.80
C ARG A 19 -2.09 14.24 7.43
N ASP A 20 -1.80 12.96 7.24
CA ASP A 20 -0.51 12.45 6.81
C ASP A 20 -0.39 12.66 5.31
N VAL A 21 0.04 13.86 4.91
CA VAL A 21 0.07 14.32 3.51
C VAL A 21 1.46 14.29 2.88
N GLY A 22 2.45 13.69 3.55
CA GLY A 22 3.86 13.77 3.16
C GLY A 22 4.57 15.03 3.66
N VAL A 23 5.88 15.09 3.45
CA VAL A 23 6.78 16.13 3.98
C VAL A 23 7.69 16.71 2.90
N GLY A 24 8.16 17.95 3.10
CA GLY A 24 9.03 18.64 2.15
C GLY A 24 8.45 18.68 0.74
N ASN A 25 9.24 18.29 -0.25
CA ASN A 25 8.83 18.20 -1.66
C ASN A 25 7.75 17.14 -1.91
N GLY A 26 7.60 16.15 -1.02
CA GLY A 26 6.56 15.12 -1.09
C GLY A 26 5.23 15.53 -0.44
N LYS A 27 5.12 16.77 0.07
CA LYS A 27 3.87 17.26 0.66
C LYS A 27 2.76 17.33 -0.41
N TYR A 28 1.58 16.81 -0.06
CA TYR A 28 0.42 16.54 -0.92
C TYR A 28 0.59 15.41 -1.94
N TYR A 29 1.72 14.70 -1.96
CA TYR A 29 1.93 13.50 -2.80
C TYR A 29 1.62 12.18 -2.08
N ALA A 30 1.12 12.24 -0.84
CA ALA A 30 0.56 11.10 -0.11
C ALA A 30 -0.89 11.40 0.26
N LEU A 31 -1.82 10.55 -0.20
CA LEU A 31 -3.24 10.61 0.13
C LEU A 31 -3.62 9.38 0.94
N ASN A 32 -4.22 9.61 2.11
CA ASN A 32 -4.68 8.54 3.00
C ASN A 32 -6.18 8.66 3.21
N VAL A 33 -6.91 7.56 2.95
CA VAL A 33 -8.36 7.46 3.07
C VAL A 33 -8.66 6.54 4.26
N PRO A 34 -8.76 7.09 5.49
CA PRO A 34 -9.07 6.32 6.68
C PRO A 34 -10.55 5.93 6.69
N LEU A 35 -10.82 4.65 6.90
CA LEU A 35 -12.15 4.06 6.88
C LEU A 35 -12.45 3.30 8.18
N ASN A 36 -13.73 3.10 8.46
CA ASN A 36 -14.25 2.27 9.54
C ASN A 36 -14.66 0.89 9.02
N ASP A 37 -15.01 -0.01 9.95
CA ASP A 37 -15.42 -1.38 9.69
C ASP A 37 -16.68 -1.45 8.80
N GLY A 38 -16.85 -2.60 8.14
CA GLY A 38 -18.05 -2.92 7.37
C GLY A 38 -18.20 -2.18 6.05
N MET A 39 -17.13 -1.57 5.54
CA MET A 39 -17.15 -0.91 4.24
C MET A 39 -17.68 -1.84 3.14
N ASP A 40 -18.73 -1.41 2.45
CA ASP A 40 -19.40 -2.15 1.38
C ASP A 40 -18.98 -1.67 -0.03
N ASP A 41 -19.36 -2.45 -1.05
CA ASP A 41 -19.00 -2.21 -2.45
C ASP A 41 -19.45 -0.84 -2.97
N GLU A 42 -20.67 -0.41 -2.64
CA GLU A 42 -21.26 0.83 -3.16
C GLU A 42 -20.57 2.06 -2.56
N SER A 43 -20.40 2.03 -1.24
CA SER A 43 -19.71 3.07 -0.46
C SER A 43 -18.24 3.19 -0.88
N PHE A 44 -17.56 2.05 -1.02
CA PHE A 44 -16.16 2.03 -1.45
C PHE A 44 -16.00 2.59 -2.87
N ARG A 45 -16.86 2.17 -3.80
CA ARG A 45 -16.89 2.72 -5.17
C ARG A 45 -17.12 4.24 -5.17
N GLY A 46 -18.04 4.71 -4.33
CA GLY A 46 -18.38 6.13 -4.19
C GLY A 46 -17.24 7.01 -3.69
N LEU A 47 -16.27 6.43 -2.96
CA LEU A 47 -15.02 7.08 -2.57
C LEU A 47 -13.91 6.88 -3.60
N PHE A 48 -13.65 5.63 -3.99
CA PHE A 48 -12.51 5.25 -4.83
C PHE A 48 -12.53 5.99 -6.17
N ARG A 49 -13.64 5.92 -6.91
CA ARG A 49 -13.68 6.45 -8.28
C ARG A 49 -13.48 7.96 -8.34
N PRO A 50 -14.18 8.82 -7.55
CA PRO A 50 -13.95 10.25 -7.60
C PRO A 50 -12.54 10.68 -7.18
N ILE A 51 -11.97 10.02 -6.16
CA ILE A 51 -10.61 10.33 -5.67
C ILE A 51 -9.59 9.96 -6.74
N ILE A 52 -9.64 8.72 -7.25
CA ILE A 52 -8.69 8.25 -8.27
C ILE A 52 -8.86 9.00 -9.59
N GLN A 53 -10.09 9.33 -10.00
CA GLN A 53 -10.32 10.19 -11.17
C GLN A 53 -9.57 11.52 -11.04
N LYS A 54 -9.63 12.15 -9.86
CA LYS A 54 -8.95 13.42 -9.63
C LYS A 54 -7.43 13.26 -9.53
N VAL A 55 -6.95 12.15 -8.96
CA VAL A 55 -5.52 11.80 -8.96
C VAL A 55 -5.01 11.70 -10.40
N MET A 56 -5.69 10.95 -11.27
CA MET A 56 -5.28 10.79 -12.67
C MET A 56 -5.30 12.13 -13.43
N GLU A 57 -6.28 13.00 -13.15
CA GLU A 57 -6.38 14.34 -13.77
C GLU A 57 -5.22 15.27 -13.36
N VAL A 58 -4.88 15.30 -12.06
CA VAL A 58 -3.94 16.28 -11.48
C VAL A 58 -2.51 15.77 -11.51
N TYR A 59 -2.29 14.53 -11.06
CA TYR A 59 -0.95 13.93 -10.96
C TYR A 59 -0.43 13.45 -12.32
N GLN A 60 -1.33 13.07 -13.23
CA GLN A 60 -1.01 12.61 -14.59
C GLN A 60 0.12 11.56 -14.61
N PRO A 61 -0.05 10.41 -13.90
CA PRO A 61 0.99 9.41 -13.85
C PRO A 61 1.18 8.73 -15.21
N ASP A 62 2.44 8.51 -15.59
CA ASP A 62 2.77 7.71 -16.78
C ASP A 62 2.78 6.19 -16.52
N ALA A 63 2.75 5.78 -15.26
CA ALA A 63 2.63 4.38 -14.85
C ALA A 63 1.89 4.27 -13.51
N VAL A 64 1.16 3.18 -13.30
CA VAL A 64 0.41 2.88 -12.08
C VAL A 64 0.83 1.52 -11.53
N VAL A 65 1.06 1.47 -10.22
CA VAL A 65 1.19 0.22 -9.47
C VAL A 65 -0.04 0.08 -8.58
N LEU A 66 -0.81 -0.98 -8.76
CA LEU A 66 -1.98 -1.31 -7.96
C LEU A 66 -1.66 -2.52 -7.08
N GLN A 67 -1.71 -2.32 -5.77
CA GLN A 67 -1.65 -3.40 -4.79
C GLN A 67 -3.08 -3.88 -4.51
N CYS A 68 -3.33 -5.16 -4.74
CA CYS A 68 -4.64 -5.81 -4.64
C CYS A 68 -4.71 -6.70 -3.38
N GLY A 69 -4.47 -6.11 -2.21
CA GLY A 69 -4.66 -6.78 -0.91
C GLY A 69 -6.09 -7.32 -0.77
N ALA A 70 -6.22 -8.63 -0.62
CA ALA A 70 -7.48 -9.36 -0.55
C ALA A 70 -8.02 -9.49 0.90
N ASP A 71 -7.32 -8.93 1.89
CA ASP A 71 -7.79 -8.82 3.27
C ASP A 71 -8.91 -7.79 3.47
N SER A 72 -9.14 -6.93 2.48
CA SER A 72 -10.30 -6.04 2.42
C SER A 72 -11.62 -6.73 2.03
N LEU A 73 -11.57 -8.04 1.69
CA LEU A 73 -12.76 -8.82 1.35
C LEU A 73 -13.59 -9.19 2.58
N SER A 74 -14.89 -9.35 2.34
CA SER A 74 -15.83 -9.88 3.32
C SER A 74 -15.40 -11.28 3.81
N GLY A 75 -15.49 -11.48 5.13
CA GLY A 75 -15.16 -12.75 5.77
C GLY A 75 -13.65 -13.07 5.80
N ASP A 76 -12.79 -12.08 5.63
CA ASP A 76 -11.37 -12.23 5.93
C ASP A 76 -11.12 -12.54 7.42
N ARG A 77 -10.01 -13.20 7.74
CA ARG A 77 -9.68 -13.57 9.14
C ARG A 77 -9.14 -12.42 9.97
N LEU A 78 -8.53 -11.41 9.35
CA LEU A 78 -7.91 -10.26 10.03
C LEU A 78 -8.58 -8.94 9.62
N GLY A 79 -9.01 -8.83 8.37
CA GLY A 79 -9.74 -7.67 7.88
C GLY A 79 -11.18 -7.62 8.37
N CYS A 80 -11.72 -6.42 8.46
CA CYS A 80 -13.09 -6.15 8.92
C CYS A 80 -13.86 -5.24 7.96
N PHE A 81 -13.55 -5.34 6.66
CA PHE A 81 -14.38 -4.78 5.59
C PHE A 81 -15.39 -5.82 5.10
N ASN A 82 -16.31 -5.36 4.24
CA ASN A 82 -17.38 -6.18 3.71
C ASN A 82 -17.44 -6.14 2.17
N LEU A 83 -16.27 -6.06 1.52
CA LEU A 83 -16.19 -6.00 0.06
C LEU A 83 -16.42 -7.38 -0.57
N SER A 84 -17.13 -7.40 -1.69
CA SER A 84 -17.20 -8.57 -2.56
C SER A 84 -15.99 -8.64 -3.49
N VAL A 85 -15.75 -9.81 -4.07
CA VAL A 85 -14.78 -10.00 -5.16
C VAL A 85 -15.08 -9.04 -6.35
N LYS A 86 -16.35 -8.73 -6.60
CA LYS A 86 -16.74 -7.80 -7.68
C LYS A 86 -16.47 -6.35 -7.32
N GLY A 87 -16.74 -5.95 -6.07
CA GLY A 87 -16.47 -4.61 -5.58
C GLY A 87 -14.97 -4.31 -5.57
N HIS A 88 -14.17 -5.27 -5.09
CA HIS A 88 -12.72 -5.19 -5.08
C HIS A 88 -12.15 -5.04 -6.51
N ALA A 89 -12.54 -5.94 -7.42
CA ALA A 89 -12.11 -5.89 -8.82
C ALA A 89 -12.66 -4.67 -9.61
N ASP A 90 -13.66 -3.95 -9.10
CA ASP A 90 -14.12 -2.68 -9.70
C ASP A 90 -12.99 -1.63 -9.70
N CYS A 91 -12.09 -1.69 -8.73
CA CYS A 91 -10.95 -0.79 -8.60
C CYS A 91 -9.97 -0.99 -9.76
N LEU A 92 -9.59 -2.25 -10.01
CA LEU A 92 -8.75 -2.63 -11.15
C LEU A 92 -9.42 -2.28 -12.47
N ARG A 93 -10.72 -2.59 -12.62
CA ARG A 93 -11.48 -2.24 -13.83
C ARG A 93 -11.49 -0.74 -14.09
N PHE A 94 -11.62 0.08 -13.05
CA PHE A 94 -11.62 1.53 -13.16
C PHE A 94 -10.23 2.05 -13.57
N LEU A 95 -9.16 1.61 -12.92
CA LEU A 95 -7.79 2.00 -13.26
C LEU A 95 -7.37 1.58 -14.67
N ARG A 96 -7.77 0.37 -15.10
CA ARG A 96 -7.54 -0.11 -16.47
C ARG A 96 -8.18 0.80 -17.52
N SER A 97 -9.29 1.48 -17.19
CA SER A 97 -9.99 2.34 -18.15
C SER A 97 -9.21 3.60 -18.56
N PHE A 98 -8.18 3.99 -17.80
CA PHE A 98 -7.31 5.13 -18.12
C PHE A 98 -6.23 4.80 -19.16
N ASN A 99 -6.02 3.52 -19.49
CA ASN A 99 -5.01 3.07 -20.47
C ASN A 99 -3.58 3.55 -20.18
N VAL A 100 -3.22 3.66 -18.89
CA VAL A 100 -1.86 3.92 -18.42
C VAL A 100 -1.20 2.57 -18.09
N PRO A 101 0.11 2.35 -18.39
CA PRO A 101 0.84 1.16 -17.97
C PRO A 101 0.54 0.79 -16.51
N LEU A 102 0.05 -0.44 -16.30
CA LEU A 102 -0.47 -0.89 -15.01
C LEU A 102 0.23 -2.18 -14.56
N MET A 103 0.87 -2.11 -13.39
CA MET A 103 1.38 -3.27 -12.67
C MET A 103 0.41 -3.64 -11.55
N VAL A 104 -0.04 -4.90 -11.53
CA VAL A 104 -0.94 -5.43 -10.50
C VAL A 104 -0.18 -6.37 -9.59
N LEU A 105 -0.25 -6.13 -8.29
CA LEU A 105 0.44 -6.90 -7.25
C LEU A 105 -0.57 -7.53 -6.30
N GLY A 106 -0.19 -8.63 -5.64
CA GLY A 106 -0.98 -9.22 -4.55
C GLY A 106 -0.90 -8.40 -3.26
N GLY A 107 -1.02 -9.07 -2.12
CA GLY A 107 -1.02 -8.40 -0.82
C GLY A 107 -1.44 -9.30 0.33
N GLY A 108 -1.97 -8.69 1.40
CA GLY A 108 -2.64 -9.41 2.47
C GLY A 108 -3.86 -10.18 1.97
N GLY A 109 -4.38 -11.09 2.80
CA GLY A 109 -5.48 -11.97 2.47
C GLY A 109 -5.37 -13.28 3.25
N TYR A 110 -6.24 -13.47 4.22
CA TYR A 110 -6.07 -14.48 5.26
C TYR A 110 -7.19 -15.52 5.27
N THR A 111 -8.27 -15.29 4.52
CA THR A 111 -9.20 -16.33 4.07
C THR A 111 -8.79 -16.83 2.68
N ILE A 112 -7.84 -17.76 2.62
CA ILE A 112 -7.14 -18.19 1.39
C ILE A 112 -8.04 -18.57 0.21
N ARG A 113 -9.21 -19.19 0.46
CA ARG A 113 -10.19 -19.53 -0.58
C ARG A 113 -10.79 -18.29 -1.25
N ASN A 114 -10.95 -17.20 -0.51
CA ASN A 114 -11.43 -15.93 -1.04
C ASN A 114 -10.31 -15.16 -1.75
N VAL A 115 -9.06 -15.29 -1.28
CA VAL A 115 -7.88 -14.77 -1.98
C VAL A 115 -7.77 -15.37 -3.38
N ALA A 116 -7.87 -16.70 -3.49
CA ALA A 116 -7.84 -17.40 -4.77
C ALA A 116 -8.95 -16.94 -5.72
N ARG A 117 -10.18 -16.78 -5.20
CA ARG A 117 -11.31 -16.23 -5.97
C ARG A 117 -11.05 -14.81 -6.45
N CYS A 118 -10.53 -13.96 -5.57
CA CYS A 118 -10.29 -12.55 -5.86
C CYS A 118 -9.26 -12.37 -6.96
N TRP A 119 -8.05 -12.92 -6.78
CA TRP A 119 -6.97 -12.74 -7.74
C TRP A 119 -7.25 -13.47 -9.06
N CYS A 120 -7.99 -14.57 -9.04
CA CYS A 120 -8.49 -15.22 -10.26
C CYS A 120 -9.42 -14.27 -11.05
N TYR A 121 -10.39 -13.67 -10.39
CA TYR A 121 -11.34 -12.75 -11.03
C TYR A 121 -10.66 -11.43 -11.46
N GLU A 122 -9.75 -10.88 -10.66
CA GLU A 122 -8.97 -9.70 -11.04
C GLU A 122 -8.07 -9.97 -12.25
N THR A 123 -7.47 -11.16 -12.34
CA THR A 123 -6.73 -11.58 -13.54
C THR A 123 -7.64 -11.62 -14.76
N ALA A 124 -8.85 -12.15 -14.63
CA ALA A 124 -9.85 -12.15 -15.69
C ALA A 124 -10.22 -10.72 -16.14
N VAL A 125 -10.39 -9.79 -15.17
CA VAL A 125 -10.61 -8.36 -15.44
C VAL A 125 -9.42 -7.72 -16.17
N ALA A 126 -8.18 -8.07 -15.80
CA ALA A 126 -6.97 -7.55 -16.44
C ALA A 126 -6.88 -7.96 -17.91
N VAL A 127 -7.18 -9.22 -18.23
CA VAL A 127 -7.20 -9.74 -19.60
C VAL A 127 -8.48 -9.44 -20.37
N GLY A 128 -9.50 -8.86 -19.71
CA GLY A 128 -10.76 -8.47 -20.33
C GLY A 128 -11.71 -9.64 -20.63
N VAL A 129 -11.65 -10.70 -19.82
CA VAL A 129 -12.51 -11.87 -19.90
C VAL A 129 -13.46 -11.90 -18.72
N GLU A 130 -14.73 -12.24 -18.95
CA GLU A 130 -15.69 -12.50 -17.88
C GLU A 130 -15.81 -14.02 -17.70
N PRO A 131 -15.37 -14.59 -16.56
CA PRO A 131 -15.42 -16.01 -16.31
C PRO A 131 -16.81 -16.46 -15.84
N ASP A 132 -17.12 -17.75 -16.03
CA ASP A 132 -18.31 -18.35 -15.44
C ASP A 132 -18.22 -18.33 -13.90
N ASN A 133 -19.37 -18.11 -13.23
CA ASN A 133 -19.41 -18.12 -11.78
C ASN A 133 -19.18 -19.50 -11.17
N LYS A 134 -19.40 -20.58 -11.93
CA LYS A 134 -19.14 -21.95 -11.46
C LYS A 134 -17.65 -22.25 -11.60
N LEU A 135 -17.01 -22.66 -10.51
CA LEU A 135 -15.58 -22.97 -10.55
C LEU A 135 -15.31 -24.21 -11.41
N PRO A 136 -14.27 -24.19 -12.25
CA PRO A 136 -13.80 -25.40 -12.90
C PRO A 136 -13.17 -26.34 -11.86
N TYR A 137 -13.20 -27.64 -12.15
CA TYR A 137 -12.48 -28.62 -11.35
C TYR A 137 -10.98 -28.28 -11.34
N ASN A 138 -10.37 -28.40 -10.15
CA ASN A 138 -8.95 -28.16 -9.92
C ASN A 138 -8.49 -28.99 -8.72
N GLU A 139 -7.18 -29.06 -8.48
CA GLU A 139 -6.60 -29.86 -7.38
C GLU A 139 -7.15 -29.46 -5.99
N TYR A 140 -7.47 -28.18 -5.81
CA TYR A 140 -7.94 -27.62 -4.54
C TYR A 140 -9.48 -27.45 -4.51
N TYR A 141 -10.23 -28.11 -5.39
CA TYR A 141 -11.65 -27.87 -5.61
C TYR A 141 -12.49 -27.97 -4.32
N GLU A 142 -12.14 -28.90 -3.43
CA GLU A 142 -12.84 -29.13 -2.17
C GLU A 142 -12.75 -27.93 -1.19
N TYR A 143 -11.73 -27.07 -1.31
CA TYR A 143 -11.58 -25.87 -0.46
C TYR A 143 -12.69 -24.84 -0.70
N PHE A 144 -13.36 -24.91 -1.85
CA PHE A 144 -14.38 -23.95 -2.28
C PHE A 144 -15.81 -24.39 -1.95
N GLY A 145 -15.98 -25.52 -1.26
CA GLY A 145 -17.29 -25.96 -0.80
C GLY A 145 -17.93 -25.02 0.25
N PRO A 146 -19.26 -25.07 0.39
CA PRO A 146 -20.19 -25.95 -0.33
C PRO A 146 -20.65 -25.43 -1.70
N ASP A 147 -20.39 -24.16 -2.00
CA ASP A 147 -21.02 -23.48 -3.16
C ASP A 147 -20.28 -23.76 -4.48
N TYR A 148 -18.95 -23.95 -4.43
CA TYR A 148 -18.10 -24.12 -5.60
C TYR A 148 -18.24 -23.00 -6.64
N THR A 149 -18.51 -21.78 -6.18
CA THR A 149 -18.63 -20.57 -7.00
C THR A 149 -17.44 -19.63 -6.83
N LEU A 150 -17.21 -18.80 -7.85
CA LEU A 150 -16.22 -17.73 -7.85
C LEU A 150 -16.65 -16.56 -6.98
N HIS A 151 -17.91 -16.14 -7.10
CA HIS A 151 -18.50 -15.11 -6.27
C HIS A 151 -19.24 -15.71 -5.08
N VAL A 152 -18.94 -15.18 -3.90
CA VAL A 152 -19.57 -15.54 -2.62
C VAL A 152 -20.36 -14.33 -2.14
N GLU A 153 -21.49 -14.59 -1.47
CA GLU A 153 -22.26 -13.53 -0.84
C GLU A 153 -21.45 -12.83 0.26
N VAL A 154 -21.59 -11.51 0.34
CA VAL A 154 -21.00 -10.71 1.41
C VAL A 154 -21.78 -10.91 2.71
N GLY A 155 -21.10 -10.83 3.84
CA GLY A 155 -21.73 -10.96 5.16
C GLY A 155 -22.70 -9.81 5.50
N SER A 156 -23.51 -10.02 6.54
CA SER A 156 -24.46 -9.02 7.06
C SER A 156 -23.81 -8.00 8.02
N MET A 157 -22.55 -7.65 7.81
CA MET A 157 -21.83 -6.69 8.66
C MET A 157 -22.41 -5.29 8.47
N GLU A 158 -22.62 -4.56 9.57
CA GLU A 158 -23.05 -3.16 9.52
C GLU A 158 -21.93 -2.27 8.99
N ASN A 159 -22.24 -1.38 8.04
CA ASN A 159 -21.29 -0.41 7.53
C ASN A 159 -21.21 0.80 8.46
N LEU A 160 -20.09 0.94 9.18
CA LEU A 160 -19.84 2.04 10.12
C LEU A 160 -19.30 3.33 9.43
N ASN A 161 -19.36 3.39 8.11
CA ASN A 161 -18.94 4.53 7.31
C ASN A 161 -20.17 5.33 6.89
N ALA A 162 -20.62 6.25 7.75
CA ALA A 162 -21.78 7.08 7.45
C ALA A 162 -21.55 7.92 6.17
N PRO A 163 -22.55 8.06 5.27
CA PRO A 163 -22.40 8.81 4.02
C PRO A 163 -21.89 10.24 4.21
N ARG A 164 -22.32 10.90 5.29
CA ARG A 164 -21.85 12.25 5.65
C ARG A 164 -20.35 12.31 5.93
N ASP A 165 -19.80 11.27 6.57
CA ASP A 165 -18.38 11.23 6.93
C ASP A 165 -17.51 10.86 5.73
N MET A 166 -17.99 9.95 4.89
CA MET A 166 -17.36 9.66 3.60
C MET A 166 -17.30 10.90 2.71
N GLU A 167 -18.38 11.70 2.66
CA GLU A 167 -18.38 12.96 1.91
C GLU A 167 -17.36 13.96 2.46
N LYS A 168 -17.22 14.08 3.78
CA LYS A 168 -16.17 14.92 4.40
C LYS A 168 -14.78 14.45 3.99
N ILE A 169 -14.51 13.15 4.10
CA ILE A 169 -13.22 12.55 3.72
C ILE A 169 -12.92 12.87 2.24
N ARG A 170 -13.87 12.61 1.35
CA ARG A 170 -13.75 12.91 -0.09
C ARG A 170 -13.44 14.38 -0.32
N ASN A 171 -14.19 15.30 0.29
CA ASN A 171 -13.99 16.73 0.09
C ASN A 171 -12.63 17.21 0.59
N MET A 172 -12.18 16.71 1.74
CA MET A 172 -10.84 17.00 2.27
C MET A 172 -9.73 16.51 1.32
N LEU A 173 -9.86 15.30 0.77
CA LEU A 173 -8.87 14.74 -0.16
C LEU A 173 -8.85 15.48 -1.50
N LEU A 174 -10.02 15.89 -2.01
CA LEU A 174 -10.11 16.73 -3.21
C LEU A 174 -9.49 18.12 -3.00
N GLU A 175 -9.62 18.69 -1.79
CA GLU A 175 -8.92 19.93 -1.42
C GLU A 175 -7.41 19.72 -1.30
N GLN A 176 -6.95 18.58 -0.79
CA GLN A 176 -5.51 18.27 -0.77
C GLN A 176 -4.95 18.14 -2.19
N LEU A 177 -5.68 17.47 -3.09
CA LEU A 177 -5.31 17.35 -4.50
C LEU A 177 -5.27 18.69 -5.22
N SER A 178 -6.16 19.63 -4.90
CA SER A 178 -6.17 20.95 -5.54
C SER A 178 -4.95 21.82 -5.20
N ARG A 179 -4.19 21.44 -4.16
CA ARG A 179 -2.94 22.13 -3.76
C ARG A 179 -1.72 21.67 -4.55
N LEU A 180 -1.83 20.60 -5.32
CA LEU A 180 -0.77 20.16 -6.22
C LEU A 180 -0.74 21.03 -7.46
N SER A 181 0.42 21.59 -7.77
CA SER A 181 0.73 22.00 -9.14
C SER A 181 0.97 20.75 -9.97
N HIS A 182 0.44 20.68 -11.20
CA HIS A 182 0.68 19.59 -12.16
C HIS A 182 2.14 19.09 -12.09
N ALA A 183 2.33 17.78 -12.00
CA ALA A 183 3.64 17.21 -11.75
C ALA A 183 4.60 17.51 -12.92
N PRO A 184 5.81 18.04 -12.68
CA PRO A 184 6.84 18.05 -13.71
C PRO A 184 7.23 16.59 -13.99
N SER A 185 7.01 16.13 -15.21
CA SER A 185 7.34 14.76 -15.62
C SER A 185 8.85 14.54 -15.51
N VAL A 186 9.26 13.47 -14.81
CA VAL A 186 10.63 12.96 -14.88
C VAL A 186 10.69 12.06 -16.11
N PRO A 187 11.57 12.33 -17.10
CA PRO A 187 11.65 11.50 -18.30
C PRO A 187 11.97 10.06 -17.93
N PHE A 188 11.28 9.09 -18.53
CA PHE A 188 11.71 7.70 -18.45
C PHE A 188 13.12 7.58 -19.02
N GLN A 189 14.03 7.06 -18.20
CA GLN A 189 15.31 6.60 -18.68
C GLN A 189 15.10 5.20 -19.24
N THR A 190 15.39 5.01 -20.53
CA THR A 190 15.47 3.68 -21.12
C THR A 190 16.59 2.94 -20.43
N THR A 191 16.33 1.72 -19.97
CA THR A 191 17.38 0.83 -19.48
C THR A 191 18.43 0.68 -20.60
N PRO A 192 19.72 0.95 -20.33
CA PRO A 192 20.77 0.72 -21.32
C PRO A 192 20.76 -0.76 -21.73
N SER A 193 20.87 -1.05 -23.04
CA SER A 193 20.81 -2.43 -23.54
C SER A 193 21.98 -3.33 -23.12
N THR A 194 22.92 -2.79 -22.32
CA THR A 194 24.20 -3.41 -21.98
C THR A 194 24.18 -4.16 -20.66
N ILE A 195 23.09 -4.09 -19.88
CA ILE A 195 22.94 -4.95 -18.71
C ILE A 195 22.44 -6.31 -19.22
N GLN A 196 23.38 -7.15 -19.67
CA GLN A 196 23.12 -8.57 -19.66
C GLN A 196 22.97 -8.95 -18.18
N PRO A 197 21.82 -9.49 -17.73
CA PRO A 197 21.79 -10.14 -16.43
C PRO A 197 22.92 -11.17 -16.41
N PRO A 198 23.65 -11.34 -15.29
CA PRO A 198 24.56 -12.47 -15.17
C PRO A 198 23.78 -13.73 -15.56
N GLU A 199 24.35 -14.59 -16.41
CA GLU A 199 23.83 -15.95 -16.57
C GLU A 199 24.00 -16.67 -15.23
N GLU A 200 23.06 -16.46 -14.32
CA GLU A 200 22.89 -17.32 -13.17
C GLU A 200 22.31 -18.62 -13.72
N ALA A 201 22.99 -19.74 -13.44
CA ALA A 201 22.47 -21.06 -13.79
C ALA A 201 21.05 -21.18 -13.25
N GLU A 202 20.12 -21.71 -14.05
CA GLU A 202 18.74 -21.97 -13.60
C GLU A 202 18.81 -22.82 -12.33
N GLU A 203 18.57 -22.20 -11.17
CA GLU A 203 18.45 -22.93 -9.92
C GLU A 203 17.16 -23.73 -9.98
N ASP A 204 17.27 -25.04 -9.82
CA ASP A 204 16.13 -25.94 -9.72
C ASP A 204 15.26 -25.50 -8.53
N MET A 205 14.10 -24.92 -8.83
CA MET A 205 13.17 -24.38 -7.84
C MET A 205 12.62 -25.44 -6.87
N ASP A 206 12.80 -26.75 -7.16
CA ASP A 206 12.46 -27.84 -6.27
C ASP A 206 13.54 -28.10 -5.19
N GLU A 207 14.78 -27.62 -5.39
CA GLU A 207 15.86 -27.72 -4.39
C GLU A 207 15.99 -26.42 -3.60
N ARG A 208 15.42 -26.38 -2.39
CA ARG A 208 15.56 -25.25 -1.46
C ARG A 208 17.00 -25.19 -0.91
N PRO A 209 17.83 -24.17 -1.22
CA PRO A 209 19.15 -24.07 -0.64
C PRO A 209 19.06 -23.84 0.88
N LYS A 210 19.99 -24.44 1.63
CA LYS A 210 20.02 -24.34 3.11
C LYS A 210 20.10 -22.86 3.55
N PRO A 211 19.44 -22.47 4.65
CA PRO A 211 19.46 -21.08 5.11
C PRO A 211 20.89 -20.64 5.40
N ARG A 212 21.35 -19.59 4.71
CA ARG A 212 22.55 -18.86 5.12
C ARG A 212 22.22 -18.13 6.42
N ILE A 213 22.62 -18.71 7.54
CA ILE A 213 22.59 -18.01 8.83
C ILE A 213 23.57 -16.84 8.70
N TRP A 214 23.06 -15.62 8.89
CA TRP A 214 23.82 -14.38 8.80
C TRP A 214 24.91 -14.33 9.89
N ASN A 215 26.15 -14.00 9.52
CA ASN A 215 27.33 -14.08 10.39
C ASN A 215 27.83 -12.74 10.95
N GLY A 216 27.05 -11.66 10.87
CA GLY A 216 27.24 -10.49 11.74
C GLY A 216 28.30 -9.45 11.37
N ASP A 217 29.17 -9.71 10.40
CA ASP A 217 30.25 -8.78 10.04
C ASP A 217 29.93 -8.13 8.70
N ASP A 218 29.39 -6.90 8.70
CA ASP A 218 29.51 -5.89 7.62
C ASP A 218 28.74 -4.61 8.02
N TYR A 219 29.25 -3.90 9.03
CA TYR A 219 28.95 -2.48 9.23
C TYR A 219 30.23 -1.76 9.68
N GLU A 220 31.11 -1.46 8.74
CA GLU A 220 32.07 -0.37 8.94
C GLU A 220 31.32 0.95 8.70
N SER A 221 31.00 1.65 9.78
CA SER A 221 30.42 2.99 9.75
C SER A 221 31.43 3.98 9.17
N ASP A 222 31.05 4.72 8.13
CA ASP A 222 31.83 5.83 7.55
C ASP A 222 32.22 6.83 8.66
N PRO A 223 33.50 7.26 8.78
CA PRO A 223 33.91 8.20 9.82
C PRO A 223 33.45 9.62 9.47
N GLU A 224 32.58 10.19 10.30
CA GLU A 224 32.13 11.59 10.22
C GLU A 224 33.31 12.58 10.32
N GLU A 225 33.43 13.45 9.32
CA GLU A 225 34.25 14.67 9.36
C GLU A 225 33.63 15.68 10.34
N ASP A 226 34.26 15.89 11.50
CA ASP A 226 34.06 17.11 12.29
C ASP A 226 35.32 17.44 13.13
N GLU A 227 36.32 18.05 12.48
CA GLU A 227 37.41 18.72 13.19
C GLU A 227 36.94 20.10 13.70
N LYS A 228 36.82 20.26 15.03
CA LYS A 228 37.08 21.54 15.70
C LYS A 228 37.94 21.35 16.96
N PRO A 229 38.94 22.23 17.19
CA PRO A 229 40.00 21.95 18.15
C PRO A 229 39.62 22.42 19.57
N LEU A 230 39.49 21.49 20.52
CA LEU A 230 39.38 21.80 21.94
C LEU A 230 40.78 21.86 22.59
N ARG A 231 41.17 23.08 22.96
CA ARG A 231 42.41 23.42 23.68
C ARG A 231 42.50 22.63 24.99
N ARG A 232 43.66 21.99 25.21
CA ARG A 232 44.06 21.38 26.49
C ARG A 232 44.23 22.46 27.56
N PHE A 233 43.50 22.35 28.67
CA PHE A 233 43.85 23.01 29.93
C PHE A 233 44.58 22.01 30.83
N SER A 234 45.75 22.39 31.34
CA SER A 234 46.59 21.59 32.23
C SER A 234 46.27 21.83 33.70
N ASN A 235 46.50 20.80 34.53
CA ASN A 235 46.27 20.74 35.98
C ASN A 235 47.02 21.80 36.80
N SER A 236 46.50 23.03 36.85
CA SER A 236 46.93 24.04 37.83
C SER A 236 45.82 24.84 38.52
N ASP A 237 44.55 24.64 38.18
CA ASP A 237 43.47 25.51 38.69
C ASP A 237 42.49 24.83 39.65
N VAL A 238 42.88 23.70 40.26
CA VAL A 238 42.20 23.17 41.45
C VAL A 238 42.77 23.91 42.66
N ILE A 239 42.13 24.99 43.06
CA ILE A 239 41.94 25.52 44.44
C ILE A 239 41.42 26.95 44.28
N GLN A 240 40.10 27.15 44.44
CA GLN A 240 39.50 28.23 45.24
C GLN A 240 37.97 28.26 45.07
N LEU A 241 37.28 28.21 46.23
CA LEU A 241 36.02 28.88 46.53
C LEU A 241 34.76 28.23 45.89
N THR A 242 34.00 27.37 46.55
CA THR A 242 33.13 27.61 47.73
C THR A 242 32.53 29.02 47.78
N THR A 243 31.21 29.03 48.03
CA THR A 243 30.33 30.10 48.55
C THR A 243 29.62 31.03 47.54
N ASP A 244 28.28 31.02 47.70
CA ASP A 244 27.30 32.09 47.53
C ASP A 244 26.57 32.27 46.18
N ALA A 245 25.29 31.91 46.19
CA ALA A 245 24.20 32.68 45.58
C ALA A 245 22.84 32.27 46.17
N ASP A 246 22.54 32.77 47.37
CA ASP A 246 21.17 33.12 47.79
C ASP A 246 20.97 34.61 47.49
N MET A 247 20.07 34.93 46.55
CA MET A 247 19.16 36.09 46.54
C MET A 247 18.21 36.01 45.34
#